data_AF-A0A959XR78-F1
#
_entry.id   AF-A0A959XR78-F1
#
_cell.length_a   1.000
_cell.length_b   1.000
_cell.length_c   1.000
_cell.angle_alpha   90.00
_cell.angle_beta   90.00
_cell.angle_gamma   90.00
#
_symmetry.space_group_name_H-M   'P 1'
#
loop_
_entity.id
_entity.type
_entity.pdbx_description
1 polymer ?
#
loop_
_entity_poly.entity_id
_entity_poly.type
_entity_poly.pdbx_seq_one_letter_code
_entity_poly.pdbx_strand_id
1 'polypeptide(L)'
;MPRIELHRARPNELLPELHGWFIGRGFRRAEFEGGLQRIVTHPIGQHLTFKLRERPGRTTFHLEAQGGALIVFEIAGEENAVVYDGYCPLLVFGSWERKLAFKREAGWLSKYRAEGYQHEQALLAKIRSVDQD
;
A
#
# COMPACT_ATOMS: atom_id res chain seq x y z
N MET A 1 2.95 -11.44 6.76
CA MET A 1 1.73 -10.83 6.18
C MET A 1 1.17 -11.83 5.19
N PRO A 2 -0.15 -12.06 5.14
CA PRO A 2 -0.71 -12.95 4.13
C PRO A 2 -0.53 -12.32 2.74
N ARG A 3 0.15 -13.03 1.85
CA ARG A 3 0.19 -12.73 0.42
C ARG A 3 -1.17 -13.11 -0.14
N ILE A 4 -1.84 -12.19 -0.82
CA ILE A 4 -3.09 -12.50 -1.51
C ILE A 4 -2.75 -12.72 -2.99
N GLU A 5 -2.90 -13.97 -3.42
CA GLU A 5 -2.74 -14.40 -4.81
C GLU A 5 -4.11 -14.38 -5.47
N LEU A 6 -4.25 -13.61 -6.56
CA LEU A 6 -5.48 -13.54 -7.33
C LEU A 6 -5.23 -14.27 -8.65
N HIS A 7 -5.59 -15.55 -8.68
CA HIS A 7 -5.46 -16.38 -9.87
C HIS A 7 -6.47 -15.92 -10.94
N ARG A 8 -5.97 -15.65 -12.16
CA ARG A 8 -6.69 -15.49 -13.45
C ARG A 8 -6.65 -14.11 -14.12
N ALA A 9 -6.13 -13.06 -13.49
CA ALA A 9 -5.96 -11.79 -14.19
C ALA A 9 -4.76 -11.84 -15.15
N ARG A 10 -4.93 -11.37 -16.40
CA ARG A 10 -3.81 -11.09 -17.34
C ARG A 10 -2.96 -9.95 -16.76
N PRO A 11 -1.78 -10.21 -16.17
CA PRO A 11 -1.08 -9.20 -15.38
C PRO A 11 -0.68 -7.97 -16.20
N ASN A 12 -0.37 -8.18 -17.48
CA ASN A 12 0.02 -7.13 -18.43
C ASN A 12 -1.10 -6.11 -18.70
N GLU A 13 -2.36 -6.51 -18.53
CA GLU A 13 -3.53 -5.64 -18.73
C GLU A 13 -4.00 -5.02 -17.40
N LEU A 14 -4.00 -5.82 -16.34
CA LEU A 14 -4.49 -5.39 -15.03
C LEU A 14 -3.52 -4.41 -14.33
N LEU A 15 -2.20 -4.57 -14.47
CA LEU A 15 -1.24 -3.69 -13.77
C LEU A 15 -1.38 -2.21 -14.16
N PRO A 16 -1.43 -1.83 -15.46
CA PRO A 16 -1.69 -0.43 -15.85
C PRO A 16 -3.00 0.13 -15.29
N GLU A 17 -4.05 -0.69 -15.25
CA GLU A 17 -5.34 -0.27 -14.71
C GLU A 17 -5.28 -0.05 -13.19
N LEU A 18 -4.61 -0.95 -12.46
CA LEU A 18 -4.37 -0.79 -11.03
C LEU A 18 -3.50 0.44 -10.73
N HIS A 19 -2.51 0.75 -11.56
CA HIS A 19 -1.76 1.98 -11.46
C HIS A 19 -2.69 3.20 -11.55
N GLY A 20 -3.55 3.23 -12.57
CA GLY A 20 -4.57 4.29 -12.72
C GLY A 20 -5.49 4.38 -11.51
N TRP A 21 -5.92 3.24 -10.96
CA TRP A 21 -6.75 3.18 -9.76
C TRP A 21 -6.05 3.77 -8.53
N PHE A 22 -4.78 3.45 -8.30
CA PHE A 22 -4.01 4.01 -7.18
C PHE A 22 -3.90 5.53 -7.30
N ILE A 23 -3.48 6.02 -8.47
CA ILE A 23 -3.34 7.46 -8.71
C ILE A 23 -4.68 8.18 -8.57
N GLY A 24 -5.76 7.63 -9.13
CA GLY A 24 -7.12 8.19 -9.03
C GLY A 24 -7.65 8.25 -7.60
N ARG A 25 -7.07 7.50 -6.66
CA ARG A 25 -7.39 7.53 -5.22
C ARG A 25 -6.40 8.34 -4.39
N GLY A 26 -5.49 9.08 -5.04
CA GLY A 26 -4.53 9.94 -4.36
C GLY A 26 -3.30 9.22 -3.81
N PHE A 27 -3.12 7.92 -4.10
CA PHE A 27 -1.86 7.25 -3.82
C PHE A 27 -0.77 7.83 -4.73
N ARG A 28 0.45 7.89 -4.19
CA ARG A 28 1.65 8.27 -4.92
C ARG A 28 2.50 7.04 -5.14
N ARG A 29 3.10 6.93 -6.33
CA ARG A 29 4.11 5.91 -6.59
C ARG A 29 5.38 6.24 -5.82
N ALA A 30 5.99 5.23 -5.22
CA ALA A 30 7.28 5.37 -4.59
C ALA A 30 8.39 5.51 -5.65
N GLU A 31 9.29 6.48 -5.44
CA GLU A 31 10.47 6.72 -6.26
C GLU A 31 11.69 6.39 -5.40
N PHE A 32 12.29 5.24 -5.66
CA PHE A 32 13.42 4.75 -4.86
C PHE A 32 14.74 5.24 -5.44
N GLU A 33 15.52 5.94 -4.63
CA GLU A 33 16.90 6.32 -4.95
C GLU A 33 17.85 5.41 -4.15
N GLY A 34 18.60 4.56 -4.85
CA GLY A 34 19.47 3.57 -4.19
C GLY A 34 18.70 2.55 -3.35
N GLY A 35 17.49 2.16 -3.79
CA GLY A 35 16.65 1.16 -3.11
C GLY A 35 15.91 1.68 -1.86
N LEU A 36 15.90 3.00 -1.62
CA LEU A 36 15.24 3.62 -0.49
C LEU A 36 14.47 4.87 -0.92
N GLN A 37 13.28 5.05 -0.36
CA GLN A 37 12.56 6.32 -0.40
C GLN A 37 12.26 6.78 1.02
N ARG A 38 12.52 8.06 1.29
CA ARG A 38 12.14 8.71 2.55
C ARG A 38 10.85 9.51 2.31
N ILE A 39 9.84 9.25 3.13
CA ILE A 39 8.57 9.97 3.07
C ILE A 39 8.40 10.71 4.38
N VAL A 40 8.22 12.04 4.29
CA VAL A 40 7.97 12.90 5.44
C VAL A 40 6.49 13.26 5.46
N THR A 41 5.83 13.02 6.59
CA THR A 41 4.46 13.47 6.84
C THR A 41 4.46 14.49 7.98
N HIS A 42 3.45 15.36 8.01
CA HIS A 42 3.39 16.52 8.90
C HIS A 42 2.15 16.53 9.82
N PRO A 43 1.97 15.54 10.71
CA PRO A 43 0.86 15.59 11.65
C PRO A 43 1.10 16.61 12.76
N ILE A 44 0.20 17.59 12.89
CA ILE A 44 0.09 18.48 14.06
C ILE A 44 1.45 19.13 14.44
N GLY A 45 2.21 19.57 13.44
CA GLY A 45 3.51 20.23 13.65
C GLY A 45 4.68 19.30 13.99
N GLN A 46 4.49 17.98 13.96
CA GLN A 46 5.57 17.00 14.09
C GLN A 46 5.98 16.46 12.71
N HIS A 47 7.25 16.10 12.54
CA HIS A 47 7.74 15.42 11.34
C HIS A 47 7.87 13.92 11.61
N LEU A 48 7.09 13.11 10.90
CA LEU A 48 7.30 11.66 10.88
C LEU A 48 8.02 11.30 9.58
N THR A 49 9.13 10.56 9.68
CA THR A 49 9.90 10.11 8.52
C THR A 49 9.80 8.60 8.37
N PHE A 50 9.13 8.14 7.32
CA PHE A 50 9.04 6.73 6.94
C PHE A 50 10.15 6.38 5.94
N LYS A 51 10.63 5.14 6.00
CA LYS A 51 11.71 4.64 5.16
C LYS A 51 11.22 3.42 4.38
N LEU A 52 10.64 3.67 3.21
CA LEU A 52 10.25 2.59 2.32
C LEU A 52 11.48 2.02 1.63
N ARG A 53 11.60 0.70 1.62
CA ARG A 53 12.66 -0.02 0.93
C ARG A 53 12.10 -0.64 -0.34
N GLU A 54 12.84 -0.49 -1.42
CA GLU A 54 12.49 -1.10 -2.69
C GLU A 54 12.44 -2.61 -2.55
N ARG A 55 11.42 -3.23 -3.13
CA ARG A 55 11.33 -4.68 -3.30
C ARG A 55 11.47 -5.00 -4.78
N PRO A 56 12.46 -5.81 -5.17
CA PRO A 56 12.66 -6.18 -6.57
C PRO A 56 11.38 -6.74 -7.20
N GLY A 57 11.08 -6.28 -8.42
CA GLY A 57 9.91 -6.72 -9.18
C GLY A 57 8.57 -6.16 -8.71
N ARG A 58 8.54 -5.22 -7.75
CA ARG A 58 7.29 -4.65 -7.23
C ARG A 58 7.21 -3.14 -7.44
N THR A 59 6.01 -2.67 -7.79
CA THR A 59 5.68 -1.26 -7.75
C THR A 59 5.09 -0.93 -6.39
N THR A 60 5.66 0.06 -5.70
CA THR A 60 5.16 0.50 -4.40
C THR A 60 4.34 1.78 -4.55
N PHE A 61 3.18 1.81 -3.92
CA PHE A 61 2.29 2.95 -3.82
C PHE A 61 2.06 3.29 -2.36
N HIS A 62 1.97 4.58 -2.04
CA HIS A 62 1.73 5.04 -0.68
C HIS A 62 0.71 6.18 -0.63
N LEU A 63 0.00 6.27 0.49
CA LEU A 63 -0.96 7.34 0.80
C LEU A 63 -0.72 7.82 2.23
N GLU A 64 -0.70 9.13 2.43
CA GLU A 64 -0.71 9.72 3.77
C GLU A 64 -2.12 9.60 4.35
N ALA A 65 -2.22 8.97 5.51
CA ALA A 65 -3.47 8.70 6.22
C ALA A 65 -3.62 9.61 7.44
N GLN A 66 -4.76 9.49 8.13
CA GLN A 66 -5.03 10.30 9.32
C GLN A 66 -3.91 10.22 10.37
N GLY A 67 -3.52 11.38 10.91
CA GLY A 67 -2.48 11.48 11.93
C GLY A 67 -1.06 11.34 11.37
N GLY A 68 -0.87 11.55 10.06
CA GLY A 68 0.44 11.47 9.40
C GLY A 68 0.95 10.05 9.26
N ALA A 69 0.09 9.04 9.46
CA ALA A 69 0.43 7.66 9.17
C ALA A 69 0.56 7.42 7.67
N LEU A 70 1.08 6.26 7.29
CA LEU A 70 1.20 5.87 5.89
C LEU A 70 0.42 4.58 5.64
N ILE A 71 -0.25 4.51 4.49
CA ILE A 71 -0.82 3.28 3.92
C ILE A 71 0.04 2.94 2.72
N VAL A 72 0.52 1.70 2.63
CA VAL A 72 1.42 1.24 1.57
C VAL A 72 0.85 0.00 0.92
N PHE A 73 0.90 -0.02 -0.42
CA PHE A 73 0.66 -1.19 -1.24
C PHE A 73 1.90 -1.48 -2.09
N GLU A 74 2.36 -2.72 -2.09
CA GLU A 74 3.43 -3.21 -2.96
C GLU A 74 2.84 -4.25 -3.91
N ILE A 75 2.66 -3.89 -5.19
CA ILE A 75 2.02 -4.75 -6.20
C ILE A 75 3.03 -5.35 -7.17
N ALA A 76 2.73 -6.53 -7.69
CA ALA A 76 3.53 -7.22 -8.72
C ALA A 76 2.62 -8.02 -9.66
N GLY A 77 3.03 -8.13 -10.92
CA GLY A 77 2.47 -9.13 -11.83
C GLY A 77 3.31 -10.40 -11.78
N GLU A 78 2.65 -11.53 -11.70
CA GLU A 78 3.23 -12.88 -11.77
C GLU A 78 2.53 -13.65 -12.88
N GLU A 79 3.13 -14.75 -13.34
CA GLU A 79 2.75 -15.46 -14.58
C GLU A 79 1.24 -15.62 -14.82
N ASN A 80 0.45 -15.85 -13.76
CA ASN A 80 -1.01 -16.04 -13.84
C ASN A 80 -1.81 -15.20 -12.82
N ALA A 81 -1.21 -14.19 -12.22
CA ALA A 81 -1.83 -13.44 -11.13
C ALA A 81 -1.25 -12.04 -10.97
N VAL A 82 -2.06 -11.14 -10.40
CA VAL A 82 -1.52 -9.96 -9.70
C VAL A 82 -1.45 -10.28 -8.23
N VAL A 83 -0.29 -10.03 -7.63
CA VAL A 83 -0.08 -10.15 -6.18
C VAL A 83 0.11 -8.78 -5.57
N TYR A 84 -0.30 -8.62 -4.32
CA TYR A 84 0.00 -7.42 -3.56
C TYR A 84 0.28 -7.71 -2.08
N ASP A 85 1.02 -6.81 -1.45
CA ASP A 85 1.11 -6.69 0.01
C ASP A 85 0.58 -5.31 0.44
N GLY A 86 -0.33 -5.29 1.40
CA GLY A 86 -0.87 -4.07 2.00
C GLY A 86 -0.45 -3.92 3.46
N TYR A 87 0.11 -2.77 3.84
CA TYR A 87 0.51 -2.53 5.22
C TYR A 87 0.58 -1.04 5.59
N CYS A 88 0.64 -0.76 6.89
CA CYS A 88 0.94 0.55 7.44
C CYS A 88 2.27 0.48 8.20
N PRO A 89 3.32 1.22 7.80
CA PRO A 89 4.52 1.31 8.59
C PRO A 89 4.25 2.07 9.90
N LEU A 90 4.70 1.51 11.01
CA LEU A 90 4.69 2.12 12.34
C LEU A 90 6.12 2.47 12.74
N LEU A 91 6.34 3.73 13.13
CA LEU A 91 7.58 4.15 13.76
C LEU A 91 7.54 3.80 15.25
N VAL A 92 8.42 2.90 15.65
CA VAL A 92 8.69 2.51 17.03
C VAL A 92 9.97 3.22 17.46
N PHE A 93 9.88 4.01 18.54
CA PHE A 93 10.97 4.86 19.05
C PHE A 93 11.60 5.78 17.98
N GLY A 94 10.80 6.26 17.02
CA GLY A 94 11.22 7.22 15.98
C GLY A 94 12.22 6.69 14.94
N SER A 95 12.79 5.50 15.12
CA SER A 95 13.86 4.97 14.26
C SER A 95 13.59 3.56 13.73
N TRP A 96 12.76 2.77 14.41
CA TRP A 96 12.47 1.39 14.00
C TRP A 96 11.14 1.31 13.30
N GLU A 97 11.12 0.81 12.07
CA GLU A 97 9.89 0.67 11.30
C GLU A 97 9.34 -0.76 11.43
N ARG A 98 8.08 -0.88 11.81
CA ARG A 98 7.35 -2.15 11.80
C ARG A 98 6.20 -2.08 10.80
N LYS A 99 6.15 -3.00 9.85
CA LYS A 99 5.00 -3.16 8.93
C LYS A 99 3.83 -3.77 9.70
N LEU A 100 2.72 -3.05 9.81
CA LEU A 100 1.48 -3.52 10.43
C LEU A 100 0.44 -3.85 9.36
N ALA A 101 -0.24 -4.98 9.51
CA ALA A 101 -1.31 -5.37 8.60
C ALA A 101 -2.47 -4.39 8.70
N PHE A 102 -3.21 -4.21 7.62
CA PHE A 102 -4.53 -3.62 7.69
C PHE A 102 -5.44 -4.41 8.63
N LYS A 103 -6.42 -3.73 9.22
CA LYS A 103 -7.33 -4.33 10.19
C LYS A 103 -8.69 -3.66 10.13
N ARG A 104 -9.74 -4.42 9.84
CA ARG A 104 -11.13 -3.96 9.80
C ARG A 104 -11.54 -3.17 11.05
N GLU A 105 -11.27 -3.75 12.21
CA GLU A 105 -11.59 -3.16 13.52
C GLU A 105 -10.31 -2.73 14.20
N ALA A 106 -9.96 -1.46 13.99
CA ALA A 106 -8.82 -0.83 14.63
C ALA A 106 -9.29 0.05 15.78
N GLY A 107 -8.59 0.00 16.91
CA GLY A 107 -8.83 0.93 18.01
C GLY A 107 -8.54 2.37 17.59
N TRP A 108 -8.99 3.34 18.39
CA TRP A 108 -8.91 4.77 18.06
C TRP A 108 -7.49 5.25 17.68
N LEU A 109 -6.45 4.70 18.30
CA LEU A 109 -5.03 4.96 18.03
C LEU A 109 -4.51 4.40 16.70
N SER A 110 -5.30 3.55 16.05
CA SER A 110 -4.89 2.78 14.88
C SER A 110 -5.88 2.90 13.72
N LYS A 111 -6.68 3.97 13.69
CA LYS A 111 -7.69 4.23 12.63
C LYS A 111 -7.10 4.11 11.22
N TYR A 112 -5.86 4.52 11.02
CA TYR A 112 -5.14 4.38 9.75
C TYR A 112 -5.08 2.92 9.23
N ARG A 113 -5.10 1.91 10.13
CA ARG A 113 -5.15 0.49 9.74
C ARG A 113 -6.53 0.05 9.25
N ALA A 114 -7.59 0.68 9.76
CA ALA A 114 -8.95 0.47 9.28
C ALA A 114 -9.18 1.20 7.95
N GLU A 115 -8.60 2.38 7.79
CA GLU A 115 -8.55 3.10 6.51
C GLU A 115 -7.82 2.26 5.44
N GLY A 116 -6.62 1.75 5.75
CA GLY A 116 -5.89 0.83 4.86
C GLY A 116 -6.71 -0.41 4.49
N TYR A 117 -7.48 -0.97 5.44
CA TYR A 117 -8.40 -2.08 5.17
C TYR A 117 -9.51 -1.69 4.19
N GLN A 118 -10.09 -0.49 4.30
CA GLN A 118 -11.10 -0.02 3.35
C GLN A 118 -10.53 0.11 1.93
N HIS A 119 -9.30 0.63 1.80
CA HIS A 119 -8.60 0.67 0.51
C HIS A 119 -8.35 -0.73 -0.03
N GLU A 120 -7.95 -1.68 0.81
CA GLU A 120 -7.74 -3.06 0.42
C GLU A 120 -9.02 -3.73 -0.09
N GLN A 121 -10.14 -3.57 0.61
CA GLN A 121 -11.43 -4.13 0.15
C GLN A 121 -11.84 -3.56 -1.20
N ALA A 122 -11.62 -2.27 -1.41
CA ALA A 122 -11.94 -1.64 -2.68
C ALA A 122 -10.98 -2.03 -3.82
N LEU A 123 -9.70 -2.28 -3.51
CA LEU A 123 -8.74 -2.85 -4.46
C LEU A 123 -9.19 -4.25 -4.88
N LEU A 124 -9.54 -5.11 -3.91
CA LEU A 124 -10.05 -6.46 -4.17
C LEU A 124 -11.34 -6.44 -4.99
N ALA A 125 -12.26 -5.51 -4.71
CA ALA A 125 -13.47 -5.33 -5.51
C ALA A 125 -13.14 -4.93 -6.96
N LYS A 126 -12.16 -4.03 -7.16
CA LYS A 126 -11.70 -3.62 -8.49
C LYS A 126 -11.08 -4.79 -9.27
N ILE A 127 -10.25 -5.60 -8.62
CA ILE A 127 -9.63 -6.75 -9.29
C ILE A 127 -10.70 -7.77 -9.69
N ARG A 128 -11.64 -8.08 -8.78
CA ARG A 128 -12.74 -9.00 -9.05
C ARG A 128 -13.69 -8.54 -10.16
N SER A 129 -13.90 -7.24 -10.34
CA SER A 129 -14.75 -6.75 -11.44
C SER A 129 -14.11 -7.00 -12.79
N VAL A 130 -12.78 -6.88 -12.88
CA VAL A 130 -12.02 -7.11 -14.13
C VAL A 130 -11.97 -8.60 -14.47
N ASP A 131 -12.01 -9.49 -13.48
CA ASP A 131 -12.08 -10.94 -13.70
C ASP A 131 -13.45 -11.43 -14.24
N GLN A 132 -14.49 -10.60 -14.20
CA GLN A 132 -15.85 -10.95 -14.66
C GLN A 132 -16.18 -10.45 -16.07
N ASP A 133 -15.34 -9.58 -16.64
CA ASP A 133 -15.47 -9.02 -17.99
C ASP A 133 -14.63 -9.84 -19.00
#